data_AF-A0A944EVZ6-F1
#
_entry.id   AF-A0A944EVZ6-F1
#
_cell.length_a   1.000
_cell.length_b   1.000
_cell.length_c   1.000
_cell.angle_alpha   90.00
_cell.angle_beta   90.00
_cell.angle_gamma   90.00
#
_symmetry.space_group_name_H-M   'P 1'
#
loop_
_entity.id
_entity.type
_entity.pdbx_description
1 polymer ?
#
loop_
_entity_poly.entity_id
_entity_poly.type
_entity_poly.pdbx_seq_one_letter_code
_entity_poly.pdbx_strand_id
1 'polypeptide(L)'
;MLASVPADTALSEALDLASPSLSAMVRRVTVRGRDGIKAGQLRRAALAVLRYDIRMRTRPTPFGLFAGVATGHFDSTAKAERGTAHRTRTHADMQWLTRIGHRLERDPAVLATLTVQAHQALARRGDRLVLTSPSTHGVAPGESGEGRSTVSVRRTPVVERAVAEAQAPLPYEELVRRTAEAFPGAPAERVRGLLAELVRQEILITGLRPPLDGGDPLHHVLRLLARVTEPSEDTRRIHEALLAVEDQRQAYDAQPVGGGREHLRRLLETARSVEPDDTPLHIGTRLDTTLHLPYAVREVIEDATGVMWRLSRPKLGLFALRDYHRRFLDIYL
;
A
#
# COMPACT_ATOMS: atom_id res chain seq x y z
N MET A 1 -14.73 24.32 20.43
CA MET A 1 -14.59 23.35 19.32
C MET A 1 -13.26 22.61 19.34
N LEU A 2 -12.09 23.22 19.12
CA LEU A 2 -10.81 22.47 19.18
C LEU A 2 -10.58 21.83 20.57
N ALA A 3 -10.84 22.58 21.63
CA ALA A 3 -10.72 22.08 23.01
C ALA A 3 -11.79 21.05 23.42
N SER A 4 -12.85 20.84 22.63
CA SER A 4 -13.88 19.83 22.94
C SER A 4 -13.61 18.48 22.29
N VAL A 5 -12.69 18.41 21.31
CA VAL A 5 -12.31 17.15 20.64
C VAL A 5 -11.85 16.06 21.61
N PRO A 6 -11.02 16.33 22.64
CA PRO A 6 -10.56 15.30 23.57
C PRO A 6 -11.67 14.58 24.35
N ALA A 7 -12.86 15.19 24.48
CA ALA A 7 -14.00 14.56 25.13
C ALA A 7 -14.65 13.46 24.25
N ASP A 8 -14.41 13.49 22.94
CA ASP A 8 -14.79 12.45 22.00
C ASP A 8 -13.53 11.63 21.66
N THR A 9 -13.36 10.51 22.35
CA THR A 9 -12.16 9.68 22.24
C THR A 9 -12.04 9.03 20.87
N ALA A 10 -13.17 8.64 20.27
CA ALA A 10 -13.21 8.04 18.94
C ALA A 10 -12.85 9.06 17.85
N LEU A 11 -13.38 10.29 17.93
CA LEU A 11 -12.99 11.36 17.02
C LEU A 11 -11.51 11.73 17.19
N SER A 12 -11.03 11.80 18.43
CA SER A 12 -9.61 12.08 18.72
C SER A 12 -8.68 11.04 18.11
N GLU A 13 -9.00 9.77 18.27
CA GLU A 13 -8.24 8.65 17.70
C GLU A 13 -8.29 8.66 16.16
N ALA A 14 -9.48 8.90 15.58
CA ALA A 14 -9.64 9.00 14.12
C ALA A 14 -8.83 10.14 13.51
N LEU A 15 -8.72 11.27 14.22
CA LEU A 15 -7.89 12.41 13.80
C LEU A 15 -6.39 12.13 13.90
N ASP A 16 -5.95 11.39 14.91
CA ASP A 16 -4.55 10.98 15.05
C ASP A 16 -4.09 10.13 13.85
N LEU A 17 -4.98 9.26 13.35
CA LEU A 17 -4.75 8.46 12.15
C LEU A 17 -4.79 9.30 10.87
N ALA A 18 -5.88 10.04 10.64
CA ALA A 18 -6.13 10.66 9.33
C ALA A 18 -5.41 11.99 9.12
N SER A 19 -5.05 12.70 10.18
CA SER A 19 -4.40 14.02 10.07
C SER A 19 -3.51 14.33 11.27
N PRO A 20 -2.28 13.79 11.31
CA PRO A 20 -1.34 14.00 12.41
C PRO A 20 -1.08 15.48 12.71
N SER A 21 -1.00 16.32 11.67
CA SER A 21 -0.81 17.77 11.82
C SER A 21 -2.01 18.48 12.44
N LEU A 22 -3.24 18.07 12.11
CA LEU A 22 -4.45 18.60 12.74
C LEU A 22 -4.57 18.12 14.19
N SER A 23 -4.27 16.86 14.47
CA SER A 23 -4.20 16.32 15.83
C SER A 23 -3.19 17.08 16.69
N ALA A 24 -1.99 17.35 16.17
CA ALA A 24 -0.98 18.14 16.86
C ALA A 24 -1.47 19.56 17.18
N MET A 25 -2.21 20.20 16.26
CA MET A 25 -2.85 21.50 16.49
C MET A 25 -3.93 21.42 17.60
N VAL A 26 -4.79 20.40 17.57
CA VAL A 26 -5.80 20.16 18.62
C VAL A 26 -5.13 19.99 19.98
N ARG A 27 -4.08 19.16 20.07
CA ARG A 27 -3.31 18.94 21.29
C ARG A 27 -2.66 20.23 21.79
N ARG A 28 -2.03 21.01 20.89
CA ARG A 28 -1.41 22.31 21.25
C ARG A 28 -2.44 23.24 21.88
N VAL A 29 -3.61 23.40 21.25
CA VAL A 29 -4.67 24.28 21.75
C VAL A 29 -5.24 23.79 23.09
N THR A 30 -5.38 22.47 23.26
CA THR A 30 -5.93 21.88 24.48
C THR A 30 -4.97 22.02 25.67
N VAL A 31 -3.67 21.79 25.47
CA VAL A 31 -2.68 21.75 26.55
C VAL A 31 -2.10 23.13 26.86
N ARG A 32 -1.80 23.93 25.81
CA ARG A 32 -1.06 25.19 25.94
C ARG A 32 -1.90 26.44 25.65
N GLY A 33 -3.20 26.26 25.40
CA GLY A 33 -4.07 27.36 24.98
C GLY A 33 -3.81 27.83 23.54
N ARG A 34 -4.44 28.95 23.18
CA ARG A 34 -4.43 29.50 21.81
C ARG A 34 -3.29 30.48 21.53
N ASP A 35 -2.42 30.71 22.50
CA ASP A 35 -1.43 31.77 22.45
C ASP A 35 -0.38 31.53 21.36
N GLY A 36 -0.04 32.60 20.64
CA GLY A 36 0.87 32.56 19.50
C GLY A 36 0.32 31.82 18.27
N ILE A 37 -0.99 31.53 18.20
CA ILE A 37 -1.64 30.95 17.01
C ILE A 37 -2.50 32.02 16.34
N LYS A 38 -2.30 32.22 15.03
CA LYS A 38 -3.06 33.21 14.26
C LYS A 38 -4.55 32.81 14.20
N ALA A 39 -5.46 33.79 14.31
CA ALA A 39 -6.90 33.54 14.26
C ALA A 39 -7.35 32.75 13.01
N GLY A 40 -6.75 33.04 11.85
CA GLY A 40 -7.00 32.30 10.61
C GLY A 40 -6.60 30.81 10.68
N GLN A 41 -5.51 30.48 11.38
CA GLN A 41 -5.09 29.08 11.60
C GLN A 41 -6.08 28.36 12.51
N LEU A 42 -6.52 28.99 13.61
CA LEU A 42 -7.52 28.43 14.51
C LEU A 42 -8.84 28.16 13.79
N ARG A 43 -9.30 29.10 12.95
CA ARG A 43 -10.52 28.93 12.14
C ARG A 43 -10.38 27.77 11.15
N ARG A 44 -9.26 27.66 10.43
CA ARG A 44 -9.03 26.55 9.50
C ARG A 44 -9.01 25.20 10.21
N ALA A 45 -8.34 25.11 11.36
CA ALA A 45 -8.29 23.88 12.16
C ALA A 45 -9.69 23.50 12.67
N ALA A 46 -10.45 24.46 13.19
CA ALA A 46 -11.82 24.21 13.65
C ALA A 46 -12.72 23.70 12.51
N LEU A 47 -12.67 24.34 11.32
CA LEU A 47 -13.41 23.86 10.15
C LEU A 47 -12.95 22.48 9.67
N ALA A 48 -11.66 22.14 9.80
CA ALA A 48 -11.17 20.82 9.47
C ALA A 48 -11.68 19.75 10.44
N VAL A 49 -11.65 20.01 11.75
CA VAL A 49 -12.28 19.14 12.76
C VAL A 49 -13.77 18.96 12.46
N LEU A 50 -14.47 20.03 12.06
CA LEU A 50 -15.90 19.96 11.78
C LEU A 50 -16.20 19.02 10.61
N ARG A 51 -15.39 19.09 9.54
CA ARG A 51 -15.51 18.18 8.40
C ARG A 51 -15.28 16.73 8.79
N TYR A 52 -14.30 16.47 9.67
CA TYR A 52 -14.03 15.11 10.15
C TYR A 52 -15.13 14.58 11.08
N ASP A 53 -15.67 15.42 11.96
CA ASP A 53 -16.81 15.05 12.82
C ASP A 53 -18.08 14.77 11.99
N ILE A 54 -18.42 15.65 11.05
CA ILE A 54 -19.53 15.42 10.10
C ILE A 54 -19.29 14.12 9.34
N ARG A 55 -18.07 13.88 8.84
CA ARG A 55 -17.73 12.64 8.13
C ARG A 55 -18.01 11.41 8.99
N MET A 56 -17.53 11.40 10.24
CA MET A 56 -17.68 10.29 11.18
C MET A 56 -19.15 9.93 11.43
N ARG A 57 -20.03 10.94 11.42
CA ARG A 57 -21.43 10.79 11.78
C ARG A 57 -22.35 10.53 10.59
N THR A 58 -21.95 10.93 9.37
CA THR A 58 -22.88 11.00 8.23
C THR A 58 -22.39 10.36 6.94
N ARG A 59 -21.08 10.19 6.74
CA ARG A 59 -20.55 9.73 5.45
C ARG A 59 -20.24 8.24 5.50
N PRO A 60 -20.94 7.39 4.73
CA PRO A 60 -20.79 5.93 4.80
C PRO A 60 -19.54 5.41 4.06
N THR A 61 -18.79 6.25 3.35
CA THR A 61 -17.61 5.81 2.59
C THR A 61 -16.49 5.34 3.54
N PRO A 62 -16.10 4.04 3.52
CA PRO A 62 -15.11 3.49 4.43
C PRO A 62 -13.80 4.29 4.42
N PHE A 63 -13.31 4.64 5.61
CA PHE A 63 -12.08 5.42 5.77
C PHE A 63 -11.59 5.41 7.21
N GLY A 64 -10.51 4.68 7.49
CA GLY A 64 -9.94 4.61 8.84
C GLY A 64 -11.01 4.25 9.86
N LEU A 65 -11.11 5.08 10.90
CA LEU A 65 -12.06 4.94 11.99
C LEU A 65 -13.35 5.75 11.78
N PHE A 66 -13.51 6.47 10.66
CA PHE A 66 -14.67 7.31 10.39
C PHE A 66 -15.89 6.51 9.89
N ALA A 67 -15.62 5.45 9.13
CA ALA A 67 -16.62 4.56 8.57
C ALA A 67 -15.95 3.23 8.25
N GLY A 68 -16.74 2.16 8.31
CA GLY A 68 -16.26 0.81 8.10
C GLY A 68 -17.17 0.00 7.17
N VAL A 69 -16.91 -1.30 7.13
CA VAL A 69 -17.67 -2.26 6.33
C VAL A 69 -18.31 -3.32 7.22
N ALA A 70 -19.46 -3.82 6.81
CA ALA A 70 -20.12 -4.99 7.36
C ALA A 70 -20.82 -5.76 6.24
N THR A 71 -21.09 -7.03 6.45
CA THR A 71 -21.90 -7.85 5.54
C THR A 71 -23.38 -7.67 5.85
N GLY A 72 -24.21 -7.67 4.82
CA GLY A 72 -25.66 -7.70 4.93
C GLY A 72 -26.22 -8.87 4.14
N HIS A 73 -27.43 -9.29 4.50
CA HIS A 73 -28.13 -10.41 3.86
C HIS A 73 -29.51 -9.98 3.36
N PHE A 74 -30.01 -10.65 2.33
CA PHE A 74 -31.43 -10.59 1.99
C PHE A 74 -32.18 -11.69 2.75
N ASP A 75 -33.32 -11.34 3.32
CA ASP A 75 -34.11 -12.20 4.19
C ASP A 75 -35.61 -11.92 4.01
N SER A 76 -36.46 -12.71 4.66
CA SER A 76 -37.91 -12.50 4.74
C SER A 76 -38.30 -11.30 5.60
N THR A 77 -37.49 -10.97 6.62
CA THR A 77 -37.77 -9.88 7.57
C THR A 77 -36.65 -8.84 7.59
N ALA A 78 -37.03 -7.58 7.70
CA ALA A 78 -36.07 -6.50 7.89
C ALA A 78 -35.43 -6.57 9.28
N LYS A 79 -34.11 -6.45 9.35
CA LYS A 79 -33.36 -6.33 10.60
C LYS A 79 -32.24 -5.31 10.45
N ALA A 80 -32.17 -4.35 11.37
CA ALA A 80 -31.09 -3.36 11.39
C ALA A 80 -30.67 -3.12 12.84
N GLU A 81 -29.57 -3.77 13.24
CA GLU A 81 -28.99 -3.61 14.57
C GLU A 81 -27.59 -3.04 14.44
N ARG A 82 -27.29 -2.04 15.27
CA ARG A 82 -25.96 -1.44 15.37
C ARG A 82 -25.44 -1.68 16.79
N GLY A 83 -24.38 -2.48 16.89
CA GLY A 83 -23.64 -2.64 18.12
C GLY A 83 -22.50 -1.63 18.24
N THR A 84 -21.71 -1.79 19.30
CA THR A 84 -20.56 -0.93 19.62
C THR A 84 -19.22 -1.65 19.51
N ALA A 85 -19.22 -2.98 19.27
CA ALA A 85 -18.02 -3.80 19.23
C ALA A 85 -17.31 -3.75 17.87
N HIS A 86 -17.17 -2.55 17.30
CA HIS A 86 -16.42 -2.30 16.06
C HIS A 86 -14.96 -2.74 16.24
N ARG A 87 -14.38 -3.34 15.20
CA ARG A 87 -13.02 -3.88 15.24
C ARG A 87 -12.18 -3.27 14.13
N THR A 88 -10.92 -2.97 14.42
CA THR A 88 -9.98 -2.51 13.40
C THR A 88 -9.21 -3.69 12.82
N ARG A 89 -8.69 -3.47 11.61
CA ARG A 89 -7.65 -4.29 11.02
C ARG A 89 -6.61 -3.36 10.41
N THR A 90 -5.38 -3.50 10.86
CA THR A 90 -4.28 -2.62 10.49
C THR A 90 -3.30 -3.34 9.57
N HIS A 91 -3.01 -2.71 8.44
CA HIS A 91 -2.03 -3.14 7.45
C HIS A 91 -0.93 -2.10 7.29
N ALA A 92 0.27 -2.54 6.92
CA ALA A 92 1.32 -1.63 6.48
C ALA A 92 0.88 -0.89 5.21
N ASP A 93 1.15 0.42 5.14
CA ASP A 93 0.97 1.15 3.89
C ASP A 93 1.97 0.65 2.83
N MET A 94 1.49 0.48 1.59
CA MET A 94 2.32 -0.08 0.53
C MET A 94 3.43 0.87 0.07
N GLN A 95 3.23 2.19 0.14
CA GLN A 95 4.28 3.16 -0.19
C GLN A 95 5.39 3.12 0.86
N TRP A 96 5.01 3.08 2.15
CA TRP A 96 5.93 2.93 3.27
C TRP A 96 6.71 1.62 3.21
N LEU A 97 6.02 0.49 3.02
CA LEU A 97 6.66 -0.82 2.96
C LEU A 97 7.55 -0.97 1.72
N THR A 98 7.17 -0.36 0.58
CA THR A 98 8.00 -0.37 -0.64
C THR A 98 9.31 0.40 -0.44
N ARG A 99 9.31 1.54 0.27
CA ARG A 99 10.56 2.26 0.62
C ARG A 99 11.50 1.39 1.44
N ILE A 100 10.95 0.69 2.43
CA ILE A 100 11.71 -0.26 3.24
C ILE A 100 12.26 -1.39 2.36
N GLY A 101 11.43 -1.93 1.46
CA GLY A 101 11.84 -2.92 0.46
C GLY A 101 13.04 -2.47 -0.38
N HIS A 102 13.02 -1.24 -0.90
CA HIS A 102 14.14 -0.69 -1.67
C HIS A 102 15.44 -0.56 -0.86
N ARG A 103 15.36 -0.36 0.46
CA ARG A 103 16.54 -0.34 1.34
C ARG A 103 17.05 -1.75 1.59
N LEU A 104 16.15 -2.70 1.88
CA LEU A 104 16.47 -4.10 2.09
C LEU A 104 17.08 -4.75 0.84
N GLU A 105 16.62 -4.41 -0.37
CA GLU A 105 17.17 -4.89 -1.64
C GLU A 105 18.61 -4.40 -1.92
N ARG A 106 19.14 -3.46 -1.12
CA ARG A 106 20.55 -3.03 -1.22
C ARG A 106 21.49 -3.96 -0.45
N ASP A 107 20.96 -4.81 0.45
CA ASP A 107 21.74 -5.75 1.22
C ASP A 107 21.95 -7.05 0.42
N PRO A 108 23.19 -7.43 0.09
CA PRO A 108 23.48 -8.66 -0.62
C PRO A 108 22.97 -9.92 0.08
N ALA A 109 22.97 -9.94 1.43
CA ALA A 109 22.47 -11.08 2.20
C ALA A 109 20.96 -11.26 2.02
N VAL A 110 20.23 -10.14 1.92
CA VAL A 110 18.79 -10.15 1.62
C VAL A 110 18.59 -10.67 0.20
N LEU A 111 19.24 -10.07 -0.81
CA LEU A 111 19.10 -10.50 -2.21
C LEU A 111 19.38 -12.00 -2.40
N ALA A 112 20.43 -12.53 -1.76
CA ALA A 112 20.80 -13.94 -1.81
C ALA A 112 19.69 -14.90 -1.35
N THR A 113 18.80 -14.43 -0.47
CA THR A 113 17.70 -15.22 0.09
C THR A 113 16.43 -15.16 -0.77
N LEU A 114 16.34 -14.18 -1.67
CA LEU A 114 15.13 -13.89 -2.44
C LEU A 114 15.03 -14.71 -3.72
N THR A 115 13.80 -14.84 -4.20
CA THR A 115 13.54 -15.16 -5.61
C THR A 115 13.61 -13.88 -6.44
N VAL A 116 13.90 -14.01 -7.72
CA VAL A 116 13.98 -12.92 -8.69
C VAL A 116 13.32 -13.35 -10.00
N GLN A 117 12.77 -12.40 -10.75
CA GLN A 117 12.25 -12.61 -12.10
C GLN A 117 12.44 -11.36 -12.94
N ALA A 118 12.41 -11.49 -14.26
CA ALA A 118 12.33 -10.38 -15.18
C ALA A 118 10.97 -9.68 -15.03
N HIS A 119 11.00 -8.35 -15.15
CA HIS A 119 9.77 -7.58 -15.16
C HIS A 119 8.98 -7.89 -16.45
N GLN A 120 7.72 -8.27 -16.27
CA GLN A 120 6.82 -8.74 -17.34
C GLN A 120 6.46 -7.64 -18.37
N ALA A 121 6.70 -6.37 -18.05
CA ALA A 121 6.41 -5.22 -18.93
C ALA A 121 7.64 -4.79 -19.75
N LEU A 122 8.74 -5.54 -19.70
CA LEU A 122 9.93 -5.23 -20.49
C LEU A 122 9.67 -5.43 -21.99
N ALA A 123 9.99 -4.39 -22.76
CA ALA A 123 9.98 -4.43 -24.20
C ALA A 123 11.41 -4.39 -24.76
N ARG A 124 11.67 -5.16 -25.81
CA ARG A 124 12.91 -5.06 -26.59
C ARG A 124 12.75 -3.97 -27.65
N ARG A 125 13.67 -3.01 -27.69
CA ARG A 125 13.74 -1.97 -28.74
C ARG A 125 15.17 -1.84 -29.25
N GLY A 126 15.46 -2.39 -30.43
CA GLY A 126 16.82 -2.39 -30.98
C GLY A 126 17.80 -3.09 -30.04
N ASP A 127 18.83 -2.37 -29.57
CA ASP A 127 19.85 -2.82 -28.63
C ASP A 127 19.52 -2.48 -27.16
N ARG A 128 18.26 -2.12 -26.85
CA ARG A 128 17.80 -1.76 -25.50
C ARG A 128 16.71 -2.68 -24.97
N LEU A 129 16.69 -2.83 -23.65
CA LEU A 129 15.50 -3.25 -22.89
C LEU A 129 14.86 -2.01 -22.27
N VAL A 130 13.57 -1.84 -22.50
CA VAL A 130 12.82 -0.65 -22.12
C VAL A 130 11.65 -1.06 -21.23
N LEU A 131 11.58 -0.45 -20.04
CA LEU A 131 10.44 -0.54 -19.14
C LEU A 131 9.73 0.82 -19.14
N THR A 132 8.52 0.85 -19.70
CA THR A 132 7.66 2.04 -19.67
C THR A 132 6.83 2.04 -18.39
N SER A 133 6.71 3.19 -17.74
CA SER A 133 5.96 3.35 -16.48
C SER A 133 6.41 2.39 -15.37
N PRO A 134 7.71 2.41 -15.00
CA PRO A 134 8.19 1.72 -13.80
C PRO A 134 7.43 2.20 -12.55
N SER A 135 7.51 1.43 -11.47
CA SER A 135 6.83 1.81 -10.23
C SER A 135 7.47 3.07 -9.64
N THR A 136 6.65 4.06 -9.35
CA THR A 136 7.02 5.23 -8.54
C THR A 136 6.66 5.03 -7.06
N HIS A 137 6.08 3.88 -6.70
CA HIS A 137 5.79 3.56 -5.31
C HIS A 137 7.08 3.53 -4.50
N GLY A 138 7.04 4.14 -3.33
CA GLY A 138 8.20 4.23 -2.45
C GLY A 138 9.34 5.10 -2.98
N VAL A 139 9.08 6.03 -3.89
CA VAL A 139 9.98 7.17 -4.16
C VAL A 139 9.53 8.34 -3.29
N ALA A 140 10.45 9.04 -2.61
CA ALA A 140 10.06 10.14 -1.72
C ALA A 140 9.51 11.33 -2.54
N PRO A 141 8.52 12.08 -2.03
CA PRO A 141 8.06 13.31 -2.66
C PRO A 141 9.24 14.28 -2.86
N GLY A 142 9.50 14.67 -4.12
CA GLY A 142 10.61 15.56 -4.48
C GLY A 142 11.91 14.86 -4.92
N GLU A 143 12.07 13.55 -4.66
CA GLU A 143 13.20 12.77 -5.22
C GLU A 143 12.97 12.37 -6.69
N SER A 144 11.70 12.36 -7.12
CA SER A 144 11.34 12.24 -8.53
C SER A 144 10.53 13.46 -8.97
N GLY A 145 11.22 14.49 -9.48
CA GLY A 145 10.59 15.38 -10.44
C GLY A 145 10.34 14.58 -11.71
N GLU A 146 9.08 14.42 -12.14
CA GLU A 146 8.63 14.01 -13.49
C GLU A 146 9.32 12.80 -14.20
N GLY A 147 10.27 12.09 -13.57
CA GLY A 147 11.46 11.59 -14.28
C GLY A 147 11.69 10.09 -14.33
N ARG A 148 10.79 9.25 -13.79
CA ARG A 148 10.81 7.80 -14.02
C ARG A 148 9.65 7.36 -14.91
N SER A 149 9.42 8.06 -16.02
CA SER A 149 8.43 7.62 -17.03
C SER A 149 8.93 6.42 -17.83
N THR A 150 10.25 6.23 -17.96
CA THR A 150 10.87 5.13 -18.71
C THR A 150 12.23 4.77 -18.13
N VAL A 151 12.53 3.48 -18.01
CA VAL A 151 13.87 2.94 -17.77
C VAL A 151 14.35 2.28 -19.06
N SER A 152 15.58 2.57 -19.47
CA SER A 152 16.19 2.02 -20.69
C SER A 152 17.62 1.57 -20.44
N VAL A 153 17.85 0.26 -20.45
CA VAL A 153 19.18 -0.34 -20.27
C VAL A 153 19.70 -0.88 -21.59
N ARG A 154 21.02 -0.83 -21.77
CA ARG A 154 21.66 -1.50 -22.90
C ARG A 154 21.47 -3.01 -22.77
N ARG A 155 20.95 -3.64 -23.82
CA ARG A 155 20.80 -5.10 -23.95
C ARG A 155 22.15 -5.71 -24.32
N THR A 156 23.09 -5.69 -23.38
CA THR A 156 24.35 -6.42 -23.52
C THR A 156 24.11 -7.93 -23.43
N PRO A 157 25.02 -8.79 -23.92
CA PRO A 157 24.84 -10.25 -23.86
C PRO A 157 24.58 -10.77 -22.43
N VAL A 158 25.24 -10.20 -21.42
CA VAL A 158 25.04 -10.58 -20.01
C VAL A 158 23.67 -10.18 -19.47
N VAL A 159 23.17 -8.99 -19.82
CA VAL A 159 21.83 -8.53 -19.42
C VAL A 159 20.75 -9.34 -20.14
N GLU A 160 20.92 -9.60 -21.44
CA GLU A 160 19.99 -10.41 -22.21
C GLU A 160 19.89 -11.83 -21.66
N ARG A 161 21.03 -12.44 -21.32
CA ARG A 161 21.05 -13.78 -20.71
C ARG A 161 20.34 -13.79 -19.36
N ALA A 162 20.67 -12.86 -18.46
CA ALA A 162 20.05 -12.80 -17.14
C ALA A 162 18.52 -12.63 -17.23
N VAL A 163 18.03 -11.75 -18.10
CA VAL A 163 16.59 -11.54 -18.31
C VAL A 163 15.92 -12.76 -18.95
N ALA A 164 16.59 -13.46 -19.87
CA ALA A 164 16.07 -14.68 -20.48
C ALA A 164 15.99 -15.86 -19.49
N GLU A 165 16.95 -16.00 -18.57
CA GLU A 165 16.92 -17.00 -17.49
C GLU A 165 15.83 -16.69 -16.46
N ALA A 166 15.56 -15.40 -16.23
CA ALA A 166 14.62 -14.94 -15.22
C ALA A 166 13.17 -14.78 -15.73
N GLN A 167 12.78 -15.40 -16.84
CA GLN A 167 11.39 -15.30 -17.35
C GLN A 167 10.35 -15.86 -16.36
N ALA A 168 10.76 -16.79 -15.51
CA ALA A 168 9.99 -17.27 -14.37
C ALA A 168 10.77 -17.01 -13.06
N PRO A 169 10.09 -16.94 -11.89
CA PRO A 169 10.76 -16.79 -10.61
C PRO A 169 11.79 -17.91 -10.36
N LEU A 170 13.02 -17.52 -10.02
CA LEU A 170 14.09 -18.42 -9.58
C LEU A 170 14.85 -17.83 -8.39
N PRO A 171 15.56 -18.64 -7.57
CA PRO A 171 16.44 -18.11 -6.53
C PRO A 171 17.48 -17.15 -7.10
N TYR A 172 17.74 -16.04 -6.41
CA TYR A 172 18.72 -15.03 -6.86
C TYR A 172 20.12 -15.61 -7.04
N GLU A 173 20.57 -16.45 -6.10
CA GLU A 173 21.87 -17.12 -6.18
C GLU A 173 21.99 -18.06 -7.38
N GLU A 174 20.88 -18.67 -7.80
CA GLU A 174 20.86 -19.51 -8.99
C GLU A 174 21.03 -18.66 -10.27
N LEU A 175 20.43 -17.47 -10.32
CA LEU A 175 20.65 -16.52 -11.42
C LEU A 175 22.09 -16.01 -11.47
N VAL A 176 22.68 -15.70 -10.31
CA VAL A 176 24.10 -15.30 -10.20
C VAL A 176 24.99 -16.41 -10.75
N ARG A 177 24.81 -17.65 -10.29
CA ARG A 177 25.60 -18.83 -10.70
C ARG A 177 25.53 -19.04 -12.21
N ARG A 178 24.31 -19.12 -12.77
CA ARG A 178 24.11 -19.33 -14.22
C ARG A 178 24.71 -18.20 -15.06
N THR A 179 24.62 -16.96 -14.59
CA THR A 179 25.19 -15.81 -15.29
C THR A 179 26.71 -15.83 -15.21
N ALA A 180 27.31 -16.19 -14.08
CA ALA A 180 28.76 -16.30 -13.95
C ALA A 180 29.34 -17.44 -14.82
N GLU A 181 28.67 -18.60 -14.85
CA GLU A 181 29.06 -19.75 -15.69
C GLU A 181 29.03 -19.42 -17.19
N ALA A 182 28.04 -18.64 -17.63
CA ALA A 182 27.93 -18.21 -19.02
C ALA A 182 28.98 -17.16 -19.42
N PHE A 183 29.59 -16.46 -18.45
CA PHE A 183 30.55 -15.37 -18.69
C PHE A 183 31.78 -15.50 -17.78
N PRO A 184 32.63 -16.51 -17.97
CA PRO A 184 33.74 -16.85 -17.06
C PRO A 184 34.82 -15.76 -16.95
N GLY A 185 34.86 -14.80 -17.88
CA GLY A 185 35.76 -13.64 -17.81
C GLY A 185 35.33 -12.55 -16.83
N ALA A 186 34.15 -12.65 -16.22
CA ALA A 186 33.64 -11.69 -15.24
C ALA A 186 33.74 -12.25 -13.80
N PRO A 187 34.32 -11.51 -12.85
CA PRO A 187 34.29 -11.90 -11.43
C PRO A 187 32.85 -12.02 -10.91
N ALA A 188 32.58 -12.99 -10.04
CA ALA A 188 31.26 -13.22 -9.46
C ALA A 188 30.67 -11.96 -8.80
N GLU A 189 31.50 -11.18 -8.11
CA GLU A 189 31.09 -9.89 -7.51
C GLU A 189 30.59 -8.87 -8.54
N ARG A 190 31.16 -8.86 -9.74
CA ARG A 190 30.70 -7.98 -10.83
C ARG A 190 29.35 -8.45 -11.38
N VAL A 191 29.10 -9.76 -11.42
CA VAL A 191 27.79 -10.33 -11.79
C VAL A 191 26.74 -9.96 -10.73
N ARG A 192 27.06 -10.12 -9.44
CA ARG A 192 26.17 -9.71 -8.34
C ARG A 192 25.82 -8.23 -8.41
N GLY A 193 26.83 -7.37 -8.60
CA GLY A 193 26.63 -5.93 -8.74
C GLY A 193 25.74 -5.56 -9.94
N LEU A 194 25.93 -6.23 -11.08
CA LEU A 194 25.06 -6.05 -12.25
C LEU A 194 23.60 -6.46 -11.95
N LEU A 195 23.39 -7.64 -11.37
CA LEU A 195 22.03 -8.14 -11.09
C LEU A 195 21.32 -7.29 -10.03
N ALA A 196 22.03 -6.84 -8.99
CA ALA A 196 21.52 -5.90 -8.01
C ALA A 196 21.12 -4.55 -8.66
N GLU A 197 21.91 -4.07 -9.63
CA GLU A 197 21.57 -2.87 -10.39
C GLU A 197 20.32 -3.08 -11.28
N LEU A 198 20.16 -4.26 -11.89
CA LEU A 198 18.94 -4.60 -12.62
C LEU A 198 17.71 -4.67 -11.70
N VAL A 199 17.86 -5.13 -10.46
CA VAL A 199 16.80 -5.07 -9.43
C VAL A 199 16.48 -3.62 -9.08
N ARG A 200 17.49 -2.80 -8.80
CA ARG A 200 17.33 -1.38 -8.47
C ARG A 200 16.60 -0.59 -9.56
N GLN A 201 16.81 -0.96 -10.82
CA GLN A 201 16.16 -0.36 -11.98
C GLN A 201 14.82 -1.01 -12.35
N GLU A 202 14.38 -2.02 -11.60
CA GLU A 202 13.16 -2.81 -11.84
C GLU A 202 13.15 -3.58 -13.16
N ILE A 203 14.31 -3.78 -13.80
CA ILE A 203 14.44 -4.74 -14.89
C ILE A 203 14.23 -6.15 -14.35
N LEU A 204 14.72 -6.39 -13.14
CA LEU A 204 14.39 -7.56 -12.34
C LEU A 204 13.51 -7.14 -11.16
N ILE A 205 12.55 -7.99 -10.80
CA ILE A 205 11.69 -7.85 -9.63
C ILE A 205 12.03 -8.98 -8.66
N THR A 206 12.16 -8.66 -7.38
CA THR A 206 12.41 -9.66 -6.33
C THR A 206 11.11 -10.14 -5.69
N GLY A 207 11.18 -11.32 -5.07
CA GLY A 207 10.11 -11.86 -4.23
C GLY A 207 9.88 -11.08 -2.94
N LEU A 208 10.69 -10.05 -2.62
CA LEU A 208 10.46 -9.20 -1.46
C LEU A 208 9.17 -8.38 -1.61
N ARG A 209 8.81 -8.03 -2.86
CA ARG A 209 7.59 -7.29 -3.14
C ARG A 209 6.37 -8.15 -2.83
N PRO A 210 5.43 -7.67 -1.98
CA PRO A 210 4.21 -8.42 -1.71
C PRO A 210 3.39 -8.66 -2.99
N PRO A 211 2.88 -9.88 -3.23
CA PRO A 211 2.22 -10.27 -4.48
C PRO A 211 0.81 -9.68 -4.70
N LEU A 212 0.28 -8.91 -3.74
CA LEU A 212 -1.08 -8.31 -3.77
C LEU A 212 -2.20 -9.34 -3.97
N ASP A 213 -2.03 -10.54 -3.42
CA ASP A 213 -2.94 -11.69 -3.53
C ASP A 213 -4.03 -11.75 -2.44
N GLY A 214 -4.13 -10.69 -1.62
CA GLY A 214 -5.00 -10.63 -0.44
C GLY A 214 -4.31 -11.07 0.86
N GLY A 215 -3.06 -11.56 0.80
CA GLY A 215 -2.24 -11.81 1.97
C GLY A 215 -1.79 -10.53 2.69
N ASP A 216 -1.25 -10.69 3.91
CA ASP A 216 -0.71 -9.56 4.66
C ASP A 216 0.70 -9.17 4.16
N PRO A 217 0.90 -7.93 3.68
CA PRO A 217 2.15 -7.52 3.06
C PRO A 217 3.32 -7.42 4.05
N LEU A 218 3.07 -7.06 5.31
CA LEU A 218 4.12 -6.99 6.34
C LEU A 218 4.58 -8.40 6.72
N HIS A 219 3.64 -9.32 6.93
CA HIS A 219 3.94 -10.71 7.22
C HIS A 219 4.77 -11.36 6.09
N HIS A 220 4.45 -11.05 4.82
CA HIS A 220 5.23 -11.51 3.68
C HIS A 220 6.71 -11.12 3.77
N VAL A 221 6.98 -9.85 4.08
CA VAL A 221 8.34 -9.33 4.25
C VAL A 221 9.04 -9.96 5.46
N LEU A 222 8.39 -10.01 6.62
CA LEU A 222 8.95 -10.61 7.84
C LEU A 222 9.36 -12.07 7.64
N ARG A 223 8.52 -12.86 6.98
CA ARG A 223 8.82 -14.27 6.68
C ARG A 223 10.06 -14.44 5.79
N LEU A 224 10.32 -13.49 4.89
CA LEU A 224 11.53 -13.51 4.06
C LEU A 224 12.76 -13.08 4.87
N LEU A 225 12.64 -12.02 5.68
CA LEU A 225 13.74 -11.54 6.53
C LEU A 225 14.17 -12.57 7.58
N ALA A 226 13.23 -13.38 8.09
CA ALA A 226 13.53 -14.47 9.02
C ALA A 226 14.47 -15.55 8.43
N ARG A 227 14.61 -15.61 7.10
CA ARG A 227 15.49 -16.57 6.41
C ARG A 227 16.86 -16.01 6.06
N VAL A 228 17.08 -14.71 6.26
CA VAL A 228 18.33 -14.04 5.88
C VAL A 228 19.43 -14.40 6.87
N THR A 229 20.53 -14.95 6.38
CA THR A 229 21.74 -15.24 7.15
C THR A 229 22.74 -14.10 7.02
N GLU A 230 23.34 -13.69 8.14
CA GLU A 230 24.35 -12.61 8.18
C GLU A 230 23.87 -11.27 7.58
N PRO A 231 22.68 -10.75 7.95
CA PRO A 231 22.22 -9.45 7.46
C PRO A 231 23.15 -8.33 7.93
N SER A 232 23.22 -7.26 7.14
CA SER A 232 23.84 -6.01 7.59
C SER A 232 23.17 -5.48 8.87
N GLU A 233 23.87 -4.60 9.58
CA GLU A 233 23.32 -3.99 10.80
C GLU A 233 22.05 -3.17 10.54
N ASP A 234 21.95 -2.49 9.39
CA ASP A 234 20.73 -1.76 9.01
C ASP A 234 19.55 -2.72 8.78
N THR A 235 19.76 -3.81 8.04
CA THR A 235 18.75 -4.85 7.82
C THR A 235 18.28 -5.47 9.14
N ARG A 236 19.20 -5.75 10.08
CA ARG A 236 18.84 -6.27 11.40
C ARG A 236 17.95 -5.29 12.17
N ARG A 237 18.33 -4.00 12.22
CA ARG A 237 17.55 -2.94 12.87
C ARG A 237 16.16 -2.79 12.23
N ILE A 238 16.07 -2.83 10.89
CA ILE A 238 14.78 -2.79 10.18
C ILE A 238 13.94 -4.01 10.56
N HIS A 239 14.50 -5.21 10.54
CA HIS A 239 13.77 -6.44 10.85
C HIS A 239 13.20 -6.42 12.28
N GLU A 240 14.01 -6.06 13.28
CA GLU A 240 13.58 -5.92 14.67
C GLU A 240 12.47 -4.89 14.83
N ALA A 241 12.58 -3.74 14.16
CA ALA A 241 11.56 -2.71 14.22
C ALA A 241 10.26 -3.13 13.50
N LEU A 242 10.33 -3.89 12.41
CA LEU A 242 9.15 -4.45 11.74
C LEU A 242 8.43 -5.50 12.61
N LEU A 243 9.17 -6.30 13.38
CA LEU A 243 8.60 -7.19 14.39
C LEU A 243 7.90 -6.40 15.51
N ALA A 244 8.46 -5.28 15.94
CA ALA A 244 7.79 -4.40 16.90
C ALA A 244 6.51 -3.79 16.31
N VAL A 245 6.51 -3.38 15.04
CA VAL A 245 5.30 -2.91 14.34
C VAL A 245 4.24 -4.01 14.26
N GLU A 246 4.65 -5.25 14.00
CA GLU A 246 3.76 -6.42 14.01
C GLU A 246 3.06 -6.63 15.35
N ASP A 247 3.83 -6.64 16.44
CA ASP A 247 3.27 -6.84 17.79
C ASP A 247 2.36 -5.67 18.19
N GLN A 248 2.79 -4.45 17.90
CA GLN A 248 2.03 -3.24 18.21
C GLN A 248 0.73 -3.13 17.40
N ARG A 249 0.70 -3.55 16.13
CA ARG A 249 -0.54 -3.54 15.33
C ARG A 249 -1.54 -4.55 15.85
N GLN A 250 -1.09 -5.74 16.29
CA GLN A 250 -1.96 -6.72 16.91
C GLN A 250 -2.54 -6.21 18.23
N ALA A 251 -1.69 -5.57 19.05
CA ALA A 251 -2.13 -4.96 20.30
C ALA A 251 -3.13 -3.81 20.09
N TYR A 252 -2.96 -3.02 19.01
CA TYR A 252 -3.91 -1.98 18.61
C TYR A 252 -5.24 -2.58 18.13
N ASP A 253 -5.20 -3.58 17.24
CA ASP A 253 -6.41 -4.21 16.69
C ASP A 253 -7.25 -4.97 17.73
N ALA A 254 -6.64 -5.34 18.87
CA ALA A 254 -7.34 -5.90 20.02
C ALA A 254 -8.20 -4.85 20.78
N GLN A 255 -7.89 -3.56 20.64
CA GLN A 255 -8.60 -2.48 21.35
C GLN A 255 -9.97 -2.19 20.72
N PRO A 256 -10.95 -1.72 21.50
CA PRO A 256 -12.16 -1.13 20.95
C PRO A 256 -11.85 0.22 20.30
N VAL A 257 -12.60 0.56 19.25
CA VAL A 257 -12.52 1.89 18.61
C VAL A 257 -12.80 2.98 19.65
N GLY A 258 -11.92 3.97 19.76
CA GLY A 258 -11.97 5.03 20.76
C GLY A 258 -11.25 4.72 22.08
N GLY A 259 -10.74 3.50 22.25
CA GLY A 259 -9.89 3.09 23.37
C GLY A 259 -8.42 2.85 22.98
N GLY A 260 -8.10 2.87 21.69
CA GLY A 260 -6.81 2.43 21.14
C GLY A 260 -5.77 3.54 20.97
N ARG A 261 -6.11 4.79 21.32
CA ARG A 261 -5.30 5.98 20.97
C ARG A 261 -3.82 5.90 21.33
N GLU A 262 -3.48 5.43 22.52
CA GLU A 262 -2.08 5.31 22.95
C GLU A 262 -1.34 4.17 22.23
N HIS A 263 -2.04 3.07 21.92
CA HIS A 263 -1.50 1.99 21.10
C HIS A 263 -1.23 2.48 19.67
N LEU A 264 -2.18 3.22 19.08
CA LEU A 264 -2.02 3.84 17.77
C LEU A 264 -0.84 4.82 17.74
N ARG A 265 -0.69 5.66 18.76
CA ARG A 265 0.43 6.62 18.87
C ARG A 265 1.77 5.89 18.84
N ARG A 266 1.96 4.88 19.71
CA ARG A 266 3.19 4.08 19.77
C ARG A 266 3.47 3.37 18.44
N LEU A 267 2.44 2.75 17.86
CA LEU A 267 2.54 2.08 16.56
C LEU A 267 2.99 3.03 15.44
N LEU A 268 2.38 4.21 15.34
CA LEU A 268 2.77 5.23 14.36
C LEU A 268 4.19 5.75 14.59
N GLU A 269 4.60 5.94 15.84
CA GLU A 269 5.97 6.36 16.18
C GLU A 269 7.01 5.31 15.79
N THR A 270 6.78 4.05 16.13
CA THR A 270 7.67 2.95 15.73
C THR A 270 7.73 2.83 14.22
N ALA A 271 6.59 2.82 13.51
CA ALA A 271 6.56 2.74 12.05
C ALA A 271 7.32 3.90 11.37
N ARG A 272 7.14 5.14 11.86
CA ARG A 272 7.87 6.33 11.36
C ARG A 272 9.37 6.29 11.65
N SER A 273 9.79 5.60 12.72
CA SER A 273 11.20 5.46 13.06
C SER A 273 11.94 4.50 12.11
N VAL A 274 11.24 3.53 11.52
CA VAL A 274 11.81 2.63 10.50
C VAL A 274 12.03 3.39 9.19
N GLU A 275 10.97 4.08 8.74
CA GLU A 275 10.95 4.83 7.50
C GLU A 275 9.97 6.01 7.66
N PRO A 276 10.45 7.27 7.53
CA PRO A 276 9.58 8.44 7.68
C PRO A 276 8.43 8.44 6.67
N ASP A 277 7.21 8.54 7.17
CA ASP A 277 5.99 8.73 6.37
C ASP A 277 4.89 9.38 7.22
N ASP A 278 4.05 10.19 6.59
CA ASP A 278 2.91 10.81 7.29
C ASP A 278 1.85 9.77 7.67
N THR A 279 1.66 8.75 6.82
CA THR A 279 0.63 7.71 6.87
C THR A 279 1.21 6.30 6.62
N PRO A 280 2.08 5.77 7.52
CA PRO A 280 2.76 4.48 7.29
C PRO A 280 1.84 3.25 7.40
N LEU A 281 0.55 3.45 7.68
CA LEU A 281 -0.40 2.39 7.97
C LEU A 281 -1.73 2.64 7.26
N HIS A 282 -2.38 1.55 6.86
CA HIS A 282 -3.75 1.54 6.38
C HIS A 282 -4.64 0.80 7.39
N ILE A 283 -5.65 1.46 7.94
CA ILE A 283 -6.56 0.88 8.94
C ILE A 283 -7.96 0.79 8.37
N GLY A 284 -8.52 -0.41 8.33
CA GLY A 284 -9.92 -0.67 8.03
C GLY A 284 -10.71 -0.90 9.31
N THR A 285 -11.98 -0.52 9.33
CA THR A 285 -12.91 -0.84 10.42
C THR A 285 -13.97 -1.81 9.94
N ARG A 286 -14.13 -2.92 10.67
CA ARG A 286 -15.31 -3.79 10.58
C ARG A 286 -16.36 -3.26 11.54
N LEU A 287 -17.52 -2.92 11.00
CA LEU A 287 -18.65 -2.47 11.80
C LEU A 287 -19.30 -3.65 12.50
N ASP A 288 -19.72 -3.41 13.72
CA ASP A 288 -20.58 -4.30 14.49
C ASP A 288 -22.02 -3.96 14.14
N THR A 289 -22.50 -4.57 13.07
CA THR A 289 -23.80 -4.25 12.47
C THR A 289 -24.38 -5.51 11.87
N THR A 290 -25.65 -5.76 12.18
CA THR A 290 -26.46 -6.79 11.52
C THR A 290 -27.46 -6.09 10.62
N LEU A 291 -27.42 -6.40 9.32
CA LEU A 291 -28.31 -5.83 8.32
C LEU A 291 -28.97 -6.94 7.50
N HIS A 292 -30.28 -7.12 7.67
CA HIS A 292 -31.10 -7.99 6.85
C HIS A 292 -32.11 -7.11 6.09
N LEU A 293 -32.11 -7.21 4.77
CA LEU A 293 -33.03 -6.49 3.89
C LEU A 293 -34.11 -7.47 3.40
N PRO A 294 -35.40 -7.10 3.41
CA PRO A 294 -36.45 -7.96 2.86
C PRO A 294 -36.19 -8.34 1.40
N TYR A 295 -36.63 -9.52 0.96
CA TYR A 295 -36.56 -9.92 -0.46
C TYR A 295 -37.24 -8.93 -1.40
N ALA A 296 -38.28 -8.21 -0.96
CA ALA A 296 -38.87 -7.13 -1.74
C ALA A 296 -37.86 -6.01 -2.10
N VAL A 297 -36.88 -5.73 -1.24
CA VAL A 297 -35.80 -4.77 -1.55
C VAL A 297 -34.86 -5.34 -2.61
N ARG A 298 -34.58 -6.65 -2.55
CA ARG A 298 -33.79 -7.35 -3.58
C ARG A 298 -34.45 -7.23 -4.95
N GLU A 299 -35.76 -7.50 -5.04
CA GLU A 299 -36.53 -7.41 -6.28
C GLU A 299 -36.42 -6.01 -6.89
N VAL A 300 -36.58 -4.95 -6.09
CA VAL A 300 -36.42 -3.56 -6.55
C VAL A 300 -35.00 -3.29 -7.07
N ILE A 301 -33.96 -3.82 -6.40
CA ILE A 301 -32.57 -3.67 -6.85
C ILE A 301 -32.33 -4.40 -8.18
N GLU A 302 -32.85 -5.63 -8.31
CA GLU A 302 -32.75 -6.44 -9.52
C GLU A 302 -33.44 -5.74 -10.71
N ASP A 303 -34.67 -5.24 -10.50
CA ASP A 303 -35.43 -4.48 -11.49
C ASP A 303 -34.71 -3.18 -11.90
N ALA A 304 -34.26 -2.39 -10.93
CA ALA A 304 -33.55 -1.15 -11.18
C ALA A 304 -32.25 -1.39 -11.96
N THR A 305 -31.49 -2.44 -11.61
CA THR A 305 -30.29 -2.85 -12.32
C THR A 305 -30.62 -3.27 -13.76
N GLY A 306 -31.70 -4.00 -13.96
CA GLY A 306 -32.21 -4.36 -15.29
C GLY A 306 -32.57 -3.15 -16.14
N VAL A 307 -33.24 -2.14 -15.56
CA VAL A 307 -33.55 -0.88 -16.24
C VAL A 307 -32.27 -0.10 -16.58
N MET A 308 -31.34 0.04 -15.65
CA MET A 308 -30.06 0.72 -15.88
C MET A 308 -29.27 0.05 -17.02
N TRP A 309 -29.27 -1.28 -17.07
CA TRP A 309 -28.63 -2.02 -18.14
C TRP A 309 -29.32 -1.80 -19.49
N ARG A 310 -30.65 -1.83 -19.55
CA ARG A 310 -31.41 -1.56 -20.80
C ARG A 310 -31.26 -0.12 -21.29
N LEU A 311 -31.08 0.83 -20.38
CA LEU A 311 -30.79 2.24 -20.70
C LEU A 311 -29.31 2.49 -21.02
N SER A 312 -28.44 1.51 -20.79
CA SER A 312 -27.03 1.63 -21.14
C SER A 312 -26.86 1.72 -22.66
N ARG A 313 -25.76 2.32 -23.11
CA ARG A 313 -25.49 2.47 -24.55
C ARG A 313 -25.46 1.07 -25.20
N PRO A 314 -26.15 0.83 -26.32
CA PRO A 314 -26.26 -0.48 -26.97
C PRO A 314 -24.96 -0.82 -27.71
N LYS A 315 -23.88 -1.00 -26.95
CA LYS A 315 -22.54 -1.16 -27.46
C LYS A 315 -21.75 -2.04 -26.51
N LEU A 316 -21.18 -3.10 -27.07
CA LEU A 316 -20.33 -4.03 -26.33
C LEU A 316 -18.95 -3.40 -26.07
N GLY A 317 -18.35 -3.81 -24.95
CA GLY A 317 -17.00 -3.44 -24.57
C GLY A 317 -16.80 -1.97 -24.16
N LEU A 318 -15.60 -1.71 -23.66
CA LEU A 318 -15.18 -0.38 -23.23
C LEU A 318 -15.14 0.60 -24.41
N PHE A 319 -15.68 1.80 -24.20
CA PHE A 319 -15.68 2.85 -25.22
C PHE A 319 -14.26 3.17 -25.73
N ALA A 320 -13.28 3.21 -24.82
CA ALA A 320 -11.88 3.51 -25.12
C ALA A 320 -11.21 2.51 -26.08
N LEU A 321 -11.73 1.28 -26.20
CA LEU A 321 -11.16 0.24 -27.05
C LEU A 321 -11.77 0.19 -28.45
N ARG A 322 -12.78 1.01 -28.76
CA ARG A 322 -13.50 0.91 -30.04
C ARG A 322 -12.70 1.38 -31.24
N ASP A 323 -12.06 2.54 -31.11
CA ASP A 323 -11.17 3.04 -32.15
C ASP A 323 -9.98 2.10 -32.34
N TYR A 324 -9.42 1.62 -31.23
CA TYR A 324 -8.35 0.63 -31.25
C TYR A 324 -8.77 -0.66 -31.96
N HIS A 325 -9.95 -1.21 -31.64
CA HIS A 325 -10.49 -2.40 -32.31
C HIS A 325 -10.63 -2.19 -33.82
N ARG A 326 -11.21 -1.07 -34.25
CA ARG A 326 -11.33 -0.76 -35.69
C ARG A 326 -9.96 -0.68 -36.36
N ARG A 327 -9.03 0.07 -35.79
CA ARG A 327 -7.65 0.19 -36.31
C ARG A 327 -6.92 -1.15 -36.35
N PHE A 328 -7.21 -2.03 -35.38
CA PHE A 328 -6.65 -3.37 -35.37
C PHE A 328 -7.18 -4.20 -36.54
N LEU A 329 -8.49 -4.17 -36.82
CA LEU A 329 -9.06 -4.81 -38.01
C LEU A 329 -8.40 -4.25 -39.27
N ASP A 330 -8.40 -2.93 -39.46
CA ASP A 330 -7.88 -2.28 -40.68
C ASP A 330 -6.40 -2.62 -40.99
N ILE A 331 -5.59 -2.93 -39.98
CA ILE A 331 -4.15 -3.21 -40.13
C ILE A 331 -3.86 -4.71 -40.24
N TYR A 332 -4.60 -5.57 -39.53
CA TYR A 332 -4.21 -6.96 -39.32
C TYR A 332 -5.20 -8.00 -39.88
N LEU A 333 -6.40 -7.61 -40.32
CA LEU A 333 -7.42 -8.50 -40.90
C LEU A 333 -7.94 -7.97 -42.24
#